data_AF-A0A7C4PVU0-F1
#
_entry.id   AF-A0A7C4PVU0-F1
#
_cell.length_a   1.000
_cell.length_b   1.000
_cell.length_c   1.000
_cell.angle_alpha   90.00
_cell.angle_beta   90.00
_cell.angle_gamma   90.00
#
_symmetry.space_group_name_H-M   'P 1'
#
loop_
_entity.id
_entity.type
_entity.pdbx_description
1 polymer ?
#
loop_
_entity_poly.entity_id
_entity_poly.type
_entity_poly.pdbx_seq_one_letter_code
_entity_poly.pdbx_strand_id
1 'polypeptide(L)'
;MRATLGWPLALLGLVFLGFGCGSGDEPARCDAELPQALPFSLNREIAGEPLSPAEITAFTDRYLAFIEQKRFFRWLGDVSHGVDASTGLPPWMVWWTGVVVDRAQGKVTFRHDPNGGPDNIMIPTSKLLGQSVGALLLTGEPDLARLLEGYSRGMTATMLGMVWDDSDPVRTIMARAVIANNHTVTLADGRKKDIDYTAWRQLTQAWNTHTIHVEHNPFWGDIYAKNMRSKDDVPHIYRAAAWLPWARCASDPAAREAAAEAFQFLQGFARDVVDAGYHIRTKDEQGTIYTPTEDLASFVDYEALDPRAECNAKLASALLGYGDTRGLDCADGSGGAYEAGAVAGHYYNLAIIRGFHMAAILQALLHRADEAARNLLLGLIARIDRDKALPDGQIPTTRERWDADLAKLFAMAAVCGVPLTHDEARLLVREWQKGLDTMEAFERWDVWDPALPDGTYSYKPGGEIDAEEILFLFEYCASPYRHPAGATFIDCERLRGPDAG
;
A
#
# COMPACT_ATOMS: atom_id res chain seq x y z
N MET A 1 -45.49 -48.41 21.28
CA MET A 1 -45.86 -49.15 22.51
C MET A 1 -44.59 -49.81 23.06
N ARG A 2 -44.23 -49.47 24.31
CA ARG A 2 -43.45 -50.19 25.37
C ARG A 2 -42.51 -51.34 24.93
N ALA A 3 -41.23 -51.44 25.34
CA ALA A 3 -40.68 -51.51 26.71
C ALA A 3 -39.11 -51.48 26.60
N THR A 4 -38.34 -50.61 27.27
CA THR A 4 -37.70 -50.67 28.62
C THR A 4 -36.67 -51.79 28.92
N LEU A 5 -35.61 -51.37 29.62
CA LEU A 5 -34.56 -52.07 30.41
C LEU A 5 -33.25 -52.41 29.67
N GLY A 6 -32.04 -52.12 30.18
CA GLY A 6 -31.61 -51.55 31.46
C GLY A 6 -30.08 -51.35 31.49
N TRP A 7 -29.62 -50.44 32.34
CA TRP A 7 -28.20 -50.17 32.64
C TRP A 7 -27.63 -51.14 33.70
N PRO A 8 -26.30 -51.26 33.77
CA PRO A 8 -25.58 -50.83 34.99
C PRO A 8 -24.34 -49.97 34.63
N LEU A 9 -24.16 -48.76 35.17
CA LEU A 9 -23.63 -48.41 36.50
C LEU A 9 -22.26 -49.05 36.83
N ALA A 10 -21.19 -48.34 36.49
CA ALA A 10 -19.91 -48.40 37.20
C ALA A 10 -19.53 -46.97 37.62
N LEU A 11 -19.40 -46.79 38.94
CA LEU A 11 -19.03 -45.57 39.64
C LEU A 11 -17.50 -45.38 39.69
N LEU A 12 -17.14 -44.11 39.93
CA LEU A 12 -16.06 -43.59 40.77
C LEU A 12 -14.66 -43.39 40.16
N GLY A 13 -14.31 -42.10 40.07
CA GLY A 13 -12.94 -41.60 39.92
C GLY A 13 -12.87 -40.09 39.79
N LEU A 14 -13.55 -39.33 40.65
CA LEU A 14 -13.48 -37.87 40.70
C LEU A 14 -12.14 -37.46 41.34
N VAL A 15 -11.22 -36.93 40.53
CA VAL A 15 -10.04 -36.19 41.01
C VAL A 15 -10.32 -34.71 40.77
N PHE A 16 -10.52 -33.99 41.87
CA PHE A 16 -10.46 -32.53 41.92
C PHE A 16 -9.03 -32.08 41.62
N LEU A 17 -8.82 -31.33 40.55
CA LEU A 17 -7.64 -30.49 40.39
C LEU A 17 -8.07 -29.04 40.13
N GLY A 18 -7.51 -28.17 40.95
CA GLY A 18 -7.84 -26.77 41.19
C GLY A 18 -8.11 -25.91 39.97
N PHE A 19 -9.10 -25.02 40.16
CA PHE A 19 -9.18 -23.72 39.53
C PHE A 19 -7.83 -22.99 39.67
N GLY A 20 -7.07 -22.93 38.59
CA GLY A 20 -6.06 -21.89 38.38
C GLY A 20 -6.70 -20.76 37.60
N CYS A 21 -6.96 -19.63 38.25
CA CYS A 21 -7.16 -18.36 37.56
C CYS A 21 -5.81 -17.99 36.90
N GLY A 22 -5.64 -18.42 35.65
CA GLY A 22 -4.59 -17.94 34.75
C GLY A 22 -5.09 -16.69 34.05
N SER A 23 -4.48 -15.56 34.41
CA SER A 23 -4.60 -14.25 33.77
C SER A 23 -4.09 -14.27 32.33
N GLY A 24 -4.86 -13.68 31.42
CA GLY A 24 -4.42 -13.23 30.10
C GLY A 24 -4.44 -14.32 29.04
N ASP A 25 -5.56 -14.43 28.32
CA ASP A 25 -5.51 -14.94 26.95
C ASP A 25 -4.57 -14.01 26.18
N GLU A 26 -3.37 -14.49 25.83
CA GLU A 26 -2.55 -13.81 24.83
C GLU A 26 -3.36 -13.74 23.53
N PRO A 27 -3.28 -12.64 22.77
CA PRO A 27 -3.61 -12.61 21.35
C PRO A 27 -3.34 -13.95 20.68
N ALA A 28 -4.30 -14.45 19.91
CA ALA A 28 -4.01 -15.52 18.97
C ALA A 28 -2.95 -14.98 17.99
N ARG A 29 -1.67 -15.25 18.26
CA ARG A 29 -0.58 -14.82 17.40
C ARG A 29 -0.88 -15.31 15.99
N CYS A 30 -0.89 -14.36 15.07
CA CYS A 30 -0.92 -14.58 13.64
C CYS A 30 -0.02 -15.77 13.29
N ASP A 31 -0.55 -16.71 12.50
CA ASP A 31 0.02 -18.03 12.22
C ASP A 31 1.57 -18.06 12.13
N ALA A 32 2.18 -19.02 12.85
CA ALA A 32 3.62 -19.21 13.04
C ALA A 32 4.43 -19.36 11.74
N GLU A 33 3.78 -19.57 10.60
CA GLU A 33 4.43 -19.66 9.30
C GLU A 33 5.02 -18.33 8.80
N LEU A 34 4.43 -17.18 9.15
CA LEU A 34 4.95 -15.86 8.72
C LEU A 34 6.14 -15.40 9.60
N PRO A 35 7.15 -14.72 9.02
CA PRO A 35 8.29 -14.22 9.79
C PRO A 35 7.89 -13.17 10.83
N GLN A 36 8.10 -13.47 12.11
CA GLN A 36 7.64 -12.62 13.24
C GLN A 36 8.69 -11.61 13.75
N ALA A 37 9.90 -11.62 13.17
CA ALA A 37 11.01 -10.73 13.53
C ALA A 37 12.06 -10.73 12.42
N LEU A 38 13.02 -9.80 12.49
CA LEU A 38 14.23 -9.88 11.67
C LEU A 38 14.99 -11.19 11.97
N PRO A 39 15.40 -11.96 10.94
CA PRO A 39 16.08 -13.25 11.13
C PRO A 39 17.58 -13.10 11.47
N PHE A 40 18.07 -11.88 11.61
CA PHE A 40 19.46 -11.56 11.90
C PHE A 40 19.56 -10.35 12.83
N SER A 41 20.69 -10.23 13.52
CA SER A 41 20.99 -9.05 14.33
C SER A 41 21.55 -7.92 13.47
N LEU A 42 21.15 -6.70 13.79
CA LEU A 42 21.61 -5.47 13.14
C LEU A 42 22.02 -4.47 14.22
N ASN A 43 23.22 -3.92 14.08
CA ASN A 43 23.74 -2.90 15.00
C ASN A 43 23.97 -1.61 14.21
N ARG A 44 23.35 -0.52 14.67
CA ARG A 44 23.52 0.82 14.15
C ARG A 44 23.67 1.78 15.33
N GLU A 45 24.56 2.76 15.20
CA GLU A 45 24.66 3.84 16.18
C GLU A 45 23.39 4.70 16.13
N ILE A 46 22.72 4.87 17.28
CA ILE A 46 21.50 5.67 17.41
C ILE A 46 21.89 7.10 17.76
N ALA A 47 22.44 7.82 16.77
CA ALA A 47 22.89 9.21 16.93
C ALA A 47 21.74 10.20 17.19
N GLY A 48 22.05 11.28 17.90
CA GLY A 48 21.12 12.38 18.20
C GLY A 48 20.57 12.35 19.63
N GLU A 49 19.79 13.38 19.98
CA GLU A 49 19.13 13.48 21.28
C GLU A 49 17.76 12.77 21.26
N PRO A 50 17.47 11.84 22.17
CA PRO A 50 16.17 11.17 22.22
C PRO A 50 15.02 12.16 22.38
N LEU A 51 13.89 11.88 21.72
CA LEU A 51 12.61 12.49 22.09
C LEU A 51 12.28 12.08 23.53
N SER A 52 11.87 13.04 24.35
CA SER A 52 11.39 12.77 25.70
C SER A 52 10.06 12.00 25.65
N PRO A 53 9.71 11.23 26.71
CA PRO A 53 8.41 10.57 26.80
C PRO A 53 7.22 11.52 26.63
N ALA A 54 7.36 12.77 27.07
CA ALA A 54 6.33 13.80 26.93
C ALA A 54 6.17 14.26 25.47
N GLU A 55 7.27 14.45 24.73
CA GLU A 55 7.21 14.77 23.29
C GLU A 55 6.53 13.64 22.49
N ILE A 56 6.90 12.38 22.76
CA ILE A 56 6.31 11.20 22.10
C ILE A 56 4.81 11.10 22.42
N THR A 57 4.44 11.27 23.68
CA THR A 57 3.03 11.23 24.12
C THR A 57 2.22 12.33 23.44
N ALA A 58 2.72 13.59 23.48
CA ALA A 58 2.01 14.72 22.89
C ALA A 58 1.84 14.59 21.37
N PHE A 59 2.87 14.10 20.67
CA PHE A 59 2.77 13.81 19.24
C PHE A 59 1.75 12.71 18.95
N THR A 60 1.80 11.61 19.71
CA THR A 60 0.88 10.47 19.54
C THR A 60 -0.57 10.88 19.80
N ASP A 61 -0.82 11.64 20.86
CA ASP A 61 -2.17 12.10 21.23
C ASP A 61 -2.73 13.06 20.18
N ARG A 62 -1.91 13.97 19.64
CA ARG A 62 -2.32 14.84 18.54
C ARG A 62 -2.67 14.03 17.29
N TYR A 63 -1.82 13.08 16.92
CA TYR A 63 -2.03 12.21 15.77
C TYR A 63 -3.34 11.40 15.89
N LEU A 64 -3.57 10.75 17.03
CA LEU A 64 -4.80 9.99 17.27
C LEU A 64 -6.04 10.90 17.30
N ALA A 65 -5.95 12.07 17.93
CA ALA A 65 -7.02 13.05 17.93
C ALA A 65 -7.38 13.49 16.49
N PHE A 66 -6.39 13.68 15.61
CA PHE A 66 -6.64 13.96 14.20
C PHE A 66 -7.40 12.81 13.51
N ILE A 67 -6.94 11.57 13.67
CA ILE A 67 -7.57 10.38 13.08
C ILE A 67 -9.04 10.26 13.52
N GLU A 68 -9.30 10.45 14.81
CA GLU A 68 -10.65 10.40 15.38
C GLU A 68 -11.53 11.57 14.90
N GLN A 69 -11.06 12.81 15.06
CA GLN A 69 -11.83 14.03 14.75
C GLN A 69 -12.22 14.10 13.27
N LYS A 70 -11.31 13.70 12.37
CA LYS A 70 -11.59 13.68 10.93
C LYS A 70 -12.28 12.40 10.47
N ARG A 71 -12.47 11.42 11.38
CA ARG A 71 -13.00 10.09 11.07
C ARG A 71 -12.24 9.48 9.90
N PHE A 72 -10.91 9.56 9.96
CA PHE A 72 -10.04 9.48 8.80
C PHE A 72 -10.22 8.17 7.99
N PHE A 73 -10.36 7.03 8.67
CA PHE A 73 -10.59 5.74 8.02
C PHE A 73 -11.91 5.71 7.23
N ARG A 74 -12.98 6.21 7.84
CA ARG A 74 -14.28 6.34 7.17
C ARG A 74 -14.19 7.28 5.98
N TRP A 75 -13.57 8.44 6.17
CA TRP A 75 -13.39 9.44 5.11
C TRP A 75 -12.67 8.85 3.89
N LEU A 76 -11.57 8.12 4.10
CA LEU A 76 -10.84 7.44 3.02
C LEU A 76 -11.78 6.58 2.18
N GLY A 77 -12.62 5.76 2.80
CA GLY A 77 -13.52 4.88 2.07
C GLY A 77 -14.75 5.60 1.51
N ASP A 78 -15.14 6.75 2.07
CA ASP A 78 -16.26 7.55 1.57
C ASP A 78 -15.88 8.29 0.27
N VAL A 79 -14.63 8.75 0.14
CA VAL A 79 -14.15 9.44 -1.06
C VAL A 79 -13.49 8.50 -2.07
N SER A 80 -13.00 7.34 -1.64
CA SER A 80 -12.57 6.26 -2.56
C SER A 80 -13.74 5.68 -3.32
N HIS A 81 -13.49 5.19 -4.52
CA HIS A 81 -14.53 4.61 -5.36
C HIS A 81 -13.95 3.72 -6.46
N GLY A 82 -14.83 3.00 -7.13
CA GLY A 82 -14.57 2.07 -8.21
C GLY A 82 -15.91 1.58 -8.70
N VAL A 83 -16.14 0.27 -8.74
CA VAL A 83 -17.49 -0.29 -8.93
C VAL A 83 -18.12 -0.58 -7.56
N ASP A 84 -19.28 0.00 -7.29
CA ASP A 84 -20.03 -0.27 -6.05
C ASP A 84 -20.92 -1.51 -6.17
N ALA A 85 -21.15 -2.21 -5.06
CA ALA A 85 -21.97 -3.42 -5.02
C ALA A 85 -23.43 -3.18 -5.46
N SER A 86 -23.95 -1.95 -5.33
CA SER A 86 -25.29 -1.58 -5.80
C SER A 86 -25.47 -1.67 -7.32
N THR A 87 -24.37 -1.75 -8.09
CA THR A 87 -24.41 -1.99 -9.53
C THR A 87 -24.75 -3.43 -9.90
N GLY A 88 -24.68 -4.37 -8.94
CA GLY A 88 -24.83 -5.81 -9.18
C GLY A 88 -23.60 -6.47 -9.81
N LEU A 89 -22.51 -5.71 -10.02
CA LEU A 89 -21.24 -6.20 -10.55
C LEU A 89 -20.21 -6.41 -9.41
N PRO A 90 -19.11 -7.16 -9.64
CA PRO A 90 -18.06 -7.36 -8.64
C PRO A 90 -17.50 -6.01 -8.15
N PRO A 91 -17.60 -5.69 -6.85
CA PRO A 91 -17.24 -4.38 -6.36
C PRO A 91 -15.75 -4.23 -6.13
N TRP A 92 -15.22 -3.03 -6.29
CA TRP A 92 -13.84 -2.67 -5.98
C TRP A 92 -13.74 -1.16 -5.76
N MET A 93 -12.65 -0.72 -5.12
CA MET A 93 -12.32 0.70 -5.05
C MET A 93 -10.83 0.95 -5.07
N VAL A 94 -10.45 2.17 -5.43
CA VAL A 94 -9.07 2.67 -5.45
C VAL A 94 -9.03 4.10 -4.94
N TRP A 95 -7.83 4.58 -4.62
CA TRP A 95 -7.57 5.97 -4.24
C TRP A 95 -7.19 6.79 -5.47
N TRP A 96 -8.19 7.44 -6.09
CA TRP A 96 -8.04 8.09 -7.39
C TRP A 96 -7.11 9.30 -7.40
N THR A 97 -6.29 9.42 -8.44
CA THR A 97 -5.65 10.68 -8.87
C THR A 97 -6.51 11.35 -9.94
N GLY A 98 -6.35 12.66 -10.16
CA GLY A 98 -7.05 13.33 -11.27
C GLY A 98 -8.57 13.43 -11.14
N VAL A 99 -9.10 13.38 -9.92
CA VAL A 99 -10.54 13.52 -9.64
C VAL A 99 -10.80 14.83 -8.90
N VAL A 100 -11.87 15.50 -9.29
CA VAL A 100 -12.42 16.67 -8.60
C VAL A 100 -13.83 16.35 -8.10
N VAL A 101 -14.27 17.06 -7.07
CA VAL A 101 -15.65 16.98 -6.58
C VAL A 101 -16.42 18.19 -7.06
N ASP A 102 -17.44 17.95 -7.87
CA ASP A 102 -18.44 18.95 -8.24
C ASP A 102 -19.64 18.87 -7.30
N ARG A 103 -20.01 20.02 -6.75
CA ARG A 103 -21.16 20.17 -5.89
C ARG A 103 -22.15 21.14 -6.51
N ALA A 104 -23.39 20.69 -6.66
CA ALA A 104 -24.48 21.49 -7.17
C ALA A 104 -25.80 21.09 -6.51
N GLN A 105 -26.46 22.03 -5.81
CA GLN A 105 -27.78 21.83 -5.21
C GLN A 105 -27.84 20.60 -4.27
N GLY A 106 -26.77 20.37 -3.49
CA GLY A 106 -26.66 19.23 -2.57
C GLY A 106 -26.30 17.90 -3.23
N LYS A 107 -26.14 17.86 -4.56
CA LYS A 107 -25.57 16.72 -5.29
C LYS A 107 -24.05 16.79 -5.23
N VAL A 108 -23.39 15.67 -4.91
CA VAL A 108 -21.94 15.52 -4.89
C VAL A 108 -21.53 14.54 -5.98
N THR A 109 -20.74 15.01 -6.94
CA THR A 109 -20.24 14.21 -8.07
C THR A 109 -18.72 14.16 -8.04
N PHE A 110 -18.16 12.96 -7.98
CA PHE A 110 -16.73 12.71 -8.19
C PHE A 110 -16.50 12.60 -9.69
N ARG A 111 -16.02 13.69 -10.29
CA ARG A 111 -15.75 13.77 -11.72
C ARG A 111 -14.28 13.51 -11.99
N HIS A 112 -14.02 12.55 -12.88
CA HIS A 112 -12.69 12.29 -13.40
C HIS A 112 -12.33 13.40 -14.39
N ASP A 113 -11.32 14.21 -14.06
CA ASP A 113 -11.01 15.43 -14.81
C ASP A 113 -10.28 15.09 -16.11
N PRO A 114 -10.66 15.67 -17.28
CA PRO A 114 -9.99 15.38 -18.55
C PRO A 114 -8.51 15.79 -18.58
N ASN A 115 -8.07 16.70 -17.70
CA ASN A 115 -6.68 17.12 -17.57
C ASN A 115 -5.94 16.35 -16.46
N GLY A 116 -6.66 15.50 -15.72
CA GLY A 116 -6.09 14.50 -14.82
C GLY A 116 -6.00 13.15 -15.51
N GLY A 117 -5.08 12.29 -15.05
CA GLY A 117 -4.96 10.91 -15.54
C GLY A 117 -4.75 9.92 -14.39
N PRO A 118 -5.24 8.67 -14.53
CA PRO A 118 -5.00 7.62 -13.53
C PRO A 118 -3.71 6.85 -13.80
N ASP A 119 -2.78 7.44 -14.56
CA ASP A 119 -1.61 6.77 -15.12
C ASP A 119 -0.74 6.08 -14.05
N ASN A 120 -0.76 6.60 -12.82
CA ASN A 120 -0.06 6.04 -11.66
C ASN A 120 -0.95 5.97 -10.40
N ILE A 121 -2.23 5.62 -10.58
CA ILE A 121 -3.20 5.48 -9.47
C ILE A 121 -2.79 4.44 -8.42
N MET A 122 -1.92 3.50 -8.78
CA MET A 122 -1.47 2.46 -7.87
C MET A 122 -0.34 2.91 -6.95
N ILE A 123 0.34 4.04 -7.21
CA ILE A 123 1.24 4.66 -6.23
C ILE A 123 0.51 4.89 -4.90
N PRO A 124 -0.53 5.75 -4.83
CA PRO A 124 -1.14 6.05 -3.54
C PRO A 124 -2.12 4.96 -3.07
N THR A 125 -2.78 4.24 -3.99
CA THR A 125 -3.64 3.10 -3.62
C THR A 125 -2.84 2.00 -2.92
N SER A 126 -1.64 1.67 -3.41
CA SER A 126 -0.82 0.62 -2.79
C SER A 126 -0.22 1.06 -1.47
N LYS A 127 0.13 2.36 -1.31
CA LYS A 127 0.50 2.92 -0.01
C LYS A 127 -0.62 2.64 1.01
N LEU A 128 -1.84 3.05 0.71
CA LEU A 128 -2.99 2.88 1.60
C LEU A 128 -3.36 1.40 1.83
N LEU A 129 -3.21 0.53 0.82
CA LEU A 129 -3.44 -0.90 0.96
C LEU A 129 -2.53 -1.53 2.02
N GLY A 130 -1.21 -1.33 1.93
CA GLY A 130 -0.26 -1.85 2.91
C GLY A 130 -0.50 -1.29 4.32
N GLN A 131 -0.75 0.02 4.41
CA GLN A 131 -1.05 0.69 5.68
C GLN A 131 -2.36 0.19 6.31
N SER A 132 -3.38 -0.12 5.50
CA SER A 132 -4.67 -0.62 5.99
C SER A 132 -4.55 -2.01 6.60
N VAL A 133 -3.68 -2.88 6.07
CA VAL A 133 -3.37 -4.17 6.71
C VAL A 133 -2.79 -3.94 8.10
N GLY A 134 -1.71 -3.15 8.20
CA GLY A 134 -1.06 -2.88 9.49
C GLY A 134 -2.01 -2.22 10.50
N ALA A 135 -2.76 -1.20 10.07
CA ALA A 135 -3.72 -0.51 10.91
C ALA A 135 -4.86 -1.43 11.38
N LEU A 136 -5.40 -2.29 10.50
CA LEU A 136 -6.47 -3.23 10.86
C LEU A 136 -5.98 -4.25 11.90
N LEU A 137 -4.79 -4.80 11.71
CA LEU A 137 -4.19 -5.74 12.66
C LEU A 137 -3.91 -5.09 14.02
N LEU A 138 -3.61 -3.79 14.05
CA LEU A 138 -3.31 -3.07 15.28
C LEU A 138 -4.56 -2.59 16.02
N THR A 139 -5.64 -2.28 15.30
CA THR A 139 -6.81 -1.58 15.87
C THR A 139 -8.10 -2.39 15.87
N GLY A 140 -8.27 -3.31 14.93
CA GLY A 140 -9.54 -4.01 14.70
C GLY A 140 -10.66 -3.13 14.09
N GLU A 141 -10.37 -1.89 13.70
CA GLU A 141 -11.38 -0.92 13.26
C GLU A 141 -12.14 -1.38 11.99
N PRO A 142 -13.49 -1.46 12.00
CA PRO A 142 -14.27 -1.98 10.87
C PRO A 142 -14.12 -1.18 9.58
N ASP A 143 -13.92 0.14 9.65
CA ASP A 143 -13.67 0.95 8.46
C ASP A 143 -12.38 0.54 7.74
N LEU A 144 -11.36 0.06 8.47
CA LEU A 144 -10.13 -0.47 7.88
C LEU A 144 -10.34 -1.82 7.19
N ALA A 145 -11.25 -2.67 7.70
CA ALA A 145 -11.63 -3.90 7.02
C ALA A 145 -12.27 -3.61 5.66
N ARG A 146 -13.16 -2.61 5.60
CA ARG A 146 -13.74 -2.12 4.35
C ARG A 146 -12.67 -1.56 3.39
N LEU A 147 -11.70 -0.80 3.91
CA LEU A 147 -10.59 -0.30 3.10
C LEU A 147 -9.74 -1.43 2.51
N LEU A 148 -9.37 -2.40 3.35
CA LEU A 148 -8.59 -3.56 2.95
C LEU A 148 -9.31 -4.40 1.88
N GLU A 149 -10.58 -4.73 2.10
CA GLU A 149 -11.41 -5.45 1.13
C GLU A 149 -11.46 -4.71 -0.22
N GLY A 150 -11.86 -3.43 -0.19
CA GLY A 150 -12.09 -2.67 -1.41
C GLY A 150 -10.80 -2.37 -2.19
N TYR A 151 -9.71 -2.02 -1.52
CA TYR A 151 -8.42 -1.78 -2.19
C TYR A 151 -7.76 -3.08 -2.68
N SER A 152 -7.92 -4.20 -1.98
CA SER A 152 -7.45 -5.50 -2.48
C SER A 152 -8.19 -5.88 -3.75
N ARG A 153 -9.52 -5.71 -3.76
CA ARG A 153 -10.32 -5.90 -4.99
C ARG A 153 -9.95 -4.89 -6.08
N GLY A 154 -9.59 -3.65 -5.73
CA GLY A 154 -9.08 -2.65 -6.67
C GLY A 154 -7.76 -3.06 -7.33
N MET A 155 -6.85 -3.67 -6.55
CA MET A 155 -5.62 -4.26 -7.07
C MET A 155 -5.94 -5.38 -8.06
N THR A 156 -6.76 -6.35 -7.67
CA THR A 156 -7.24 -7.43 -8.54
C THR A 156 -7.92 -6.88 -9.79
N ALA A 157 -8.74 -5.84 -9.65
CA ALA A 157 -9.45 -5.23 -10.75
C ALA A 157 -8.52 -4.69 -11.84
N THR A 158 -7.37 -4.14 -11.50
CA THR A 158 -6.41 -3.70 -12.53
C THR A 158 -5.88 -4.84 -13.40
N MET A 159 -5.88 -6.08 -12.93
CA MET A 159 -5.51 -7.23 -13.76
C MET A 159 -6.73 -7.80 -14.50
N LEU A 160 -7.87 -7.90 -13.81
CA LEU A 160 -9.12 -8.38 -14.41
C LEU A 160 -9.68 -7.44 -15.49
N GLY A 161 -9.39 -6.14 -15.41
CA GLY A 161 -9.79 -5.16 -16.43
C GLY A 161 -9.07 -5.37 -17.77
N MET A 162 -8.00 -6.16 -17.79
CA MET A 162 -7.30 -6.58 -19.01
C MET A 162 -7.77 -7.95 -19.52
N VAL A 163 -8.75 -8.60 -18.88
CA VAL A 163 -9.36 -9.83 -19.40
C VAL A 163 -10.36 -9.43 -20.49
N TRP A 164 -10.10 -9.86 -21.73
CA TRP A 164 -10.83 -9.38 -22.90
C TRP A 164 -12.25 -9.95 -22.98
N ASP A 165 -12.38 -11.26 -22.74
CA ASP A 165 -13.63 -12.01 -22.73
C ASP A 165 -13.49 -13.31 -21.90
N ASP A 166 -14.55 -14.11 -21.83
CA ASP A 166 -14.57 -15.40 -21.10
C ASP A 166 -13.54 -16.43 -21.59
N SER A 167 -13.04 -16.29 -22.82
CA SER A 167 -12.08 -17.22 -23.44
C SER A 167 -10.62 -16.81 -23.21
N ASP A 168 -10.38 -15.59 -22.70
CA ASP A 168 -9.05 -15.07 -22.43
C ASP A 168 -8.38 -15.82 -21.26
N PRO A 169 -7.29 -16.56 -21.51
CA PRO A 169 -6.66 -17.38 -20.49
C PRO A 169 -5.76 -16.56 -19.54
N VAL A 170 -5.40 -15.32 -19.89
CA VAL A 170 -4.41 -14.52 -19.14
C VAL A 170 -5.09 -13.46 -18.31
N ARG A 171 -5.13 -13.69 -16.99
CA ARG A 171 -5.80 -12.84 -16.01
C ARG A 171 -4.87 -11.96 -15.18
N THR A 172 -3.57 -12.03 -15.40
CA THR A 172 -2.54 -11.43 -14.52
C THR A 172 -1.77 -10.28 -15.17
N ILE A 173 -2.09 -9.93 -16.42
CA ILE A 173 -1.58 -8.70 -17.04
C ILE A 173 -2.29 -7.50 -16.44
N MET A 174 -1.52 -6.53 -15.95
CA MET A 174 -2.03 -5.41 -15.18
C MET A 174 -2.22 -4.16 -16.06
N ALA A 175 -3.43 -3.57 -16.03
CA ALA A 175 -3.73 -2.22 -16.50
C ALA A 175 -3.13 -1.18 -15.54
N ARG A 176 -2.85 0.04 -16.02
CA ARG A 176 -2.66 1.23 -15.19
C ARG A 176 -3.90 1.56 -14.35
N ALA A 177 -5.06 1.51 -14.98
CA ALA A 177 -6.35 1.79 -14.34
C ALA A 177 -7.52 1.14 -15.10
N VAL A 178 -8.62 0.91 -14.38
CA VAL A 178 -9.90 0.43 -14.95
C VAL A 178 -10.92 1.56 -14.86
N ILE A 179 -11.53 1.91 -15.97
CA ILE A 179 -12.50 3.01 -16.09
C ILE A 179 -13.88 2.38 -16.30
N ALA A 180 -14.65 2.34 -15.22
CA ALA A 180 -15.96 1.68 -15.17
C ALA A 180 -17.09 2.55 -15.74
N ASN A 181 -18.33 2.12 -15.51
CA ASN A 181 -19.53 2.86 -15.86
C ASN A 181 -19.90 3.88 -14.78
N ASN A 182 -20.52 4.99 -15.19
CA ASN A 182 -21.06 5.97 -14.26
C ASN A 182 -22.18 5.33 -13.42
N HIS A 183 -22.22 5.65 -12.12
CA HIS A 183 -23.25 5.17 -11.22
C HIS A 183 -23.37 6.05 -9.98
N THR A 184 -24.45 5.86 -9.23
CA THR A 184 -24.70 6.53 -7.97
C THR A 184 -24.51 5.54 -6.82
N VAL A 185 -23.81 5.97 -5.78
CA VAL A 185 -23.61 5.20 -4.56
C VAL A 185 -24.36 5.87 -3.42
N THR A 186 -25.07 5.08 -2.62
CA THR A 186 -25.63 5.51 -1.33
C THR A 186 -24.71 5.00 -0.23
N LEU A 187 -24.07 5.91 0.51
CA LEU A 187 -23.21 5.60 1.64
C LEU A 187 -24.03 5.05 2.80
N ALA A 188 -23.36 4.41 3.77
CA ALA A 188 -24.00 3.77 4.92
C ALA A 188 -24.84 4.73 5.79
N ASP A 189 -24.56 6.03 5.76
CA ASP A 189 -25.33 7.07 6.46
C ASP A 189 -26.42 7.74 5.60
N GLY A 190 -26.66 7.23 4.39
CA GLY A 190 -27.66 7.76 3.47
C GLY A 190 -27.19 8.92 2.60
N ARG A 191 -25.97 9.45 2.80
CA ARG A 191 -25.37 10.40 1.84
C ARG A 191 -25.22 9.74 0.47
N LYS A 192 -25.29 10.52 -0.59
CA LYS A 192 -25.16 10.02 -1.97
C LYS A 192 -23.94 10.62 -2.64
N LYS A 193 -23.26 9.83 -3.47
CA LYS A 193 -22.24 10.33 -4.39
C LYS A 193 -22.49 9.77 -5.78
N ASP A 194 -22.32 10.62 -6.78
CA ASP A 194 -22.27 10.21 -8.18
C ASP A 194 -20.82 10.07 -8.61
N ILE A 195 -20.54 9.04 -9.40
CA ILE A 195 -19.22 8.79 -9.96
C ILE A 195 -19.31 8.98 -11.47
N ASP A 196 -18.56 9.95 -11.99
CA ASP A 196 -18.55 10.32 -13.40
C ASP A 196 -17.19 10.04 -14.04
N TYR A 197 -17.14 8.98 -14.85
CA TYR A 197 -16.00 8.55 -15.66
C TYR A 197 -16.06 9.08 -17.10
N THR A 198 -17.08 9.85 -17.48
CA THR A 198 -17.39 10.17 -18.90
C THR A 198 -16.19 10.73 -19.64
N ALA A 199 -15.43 11.65 -19.02
CA ALA A 199 -14.28 12.28 -19.65
C ALA A 199 -13.12 11.31 -19.93
N TRP A 200 -13.06 10.16 -19.25
CA TRP A 200 -12.01 9.16 -19.42
C TRP A 200 -12.44 7.95 -20.24
N ARG A 201 -13.75 7.77 -20.50
CA ARG A 201 -14.27 6.73 -21.41
C ARG A 201 -14.09 7.12 -22.89
N GLN A 202 -12.84 7.33 -23.28
CA GLN A 202 -12.44 7.62 -24.65
C GLN A 202 -11.08 6.99 -24.94
N LEU A 203 -10.89 6.55 -26.19
CA LEU A 203 -9.62 6.03 -26.66
C LEU A 203 -8.56 7.14 -26.65
N THR A 204 -7.38 6.82 -26.15
CA THR A 204 -6.24 7.75 -26.18
C THR A 204 -4.99 6.97 -26.53
N GLN A 205 -4.10 7.57 -27.31
CA GLN A 205 -2.75 7.07 -27.53
C GLN A 205 -1.76 8.12 -27.03
N ALA A 206 -0.97 7.75 -26.03
CA ALA A 206 0.16 8.51 -25.54
C ALA A 206 1.40 7.63 -25.55
N TRP A 207 2.58 8.24 -25.52
CA TRP A 207 3.85 7.52 -25.60
C TRP A 207 4.00 6.45 -24.51
N ASN A 208 3.41 6.64 -23.32
CA ASN A 208 3.57 5.79 -22.13
C ASN A 208 2.36 4.90 -21.81
N THR A 209 1.20 5.15 -22.42
CA THR A 209 -0.05 4.41 -22.16
C THR A 209 -1.12 4.69 -23.19
N HIS A 210 -1.97 3.70 -23.46
CA HIS A 210 -3.19 3.85 -24.22
C HIS A 210 -4.43 3.63 -23.35
N THR A 211 -5.52 4.33 -23.66
CA THR A 211 -6.85 3.89 -23.20
C THR A 211 -7.42 2.98 -24.28
N ILE A 212 -7.69 1.72 -23.93
CA ILE A 212 -8.33 0.74 -24.80
C ILE A 212 -9.77 0.49 -24.33
N HIS A 213 -10.63 0.10 -25.26
CA HIS A 213 -12.02 -0.26 -24.98
C HIS A 213 -12.13 -1.78 -24.89
N VAL A 214 -12.60 -2.30 -23.74
CA VAL A 214 -12.78 -3.74 -23.49
C VAL A 214 -14.27 -4.01 -23.38
N GLU A 215 -14.91 -4.28 -24.52
CA GLU A 215 -16.38 -4.32 -24.64
C GLU A 215 -17.02 -5.52 -23.92
N HIS A 216 -16.32 -6.65 -23.89
CA HIS A 216 -16.84 -7.93 -23.42
C HIS A 216 -16.13 -8.43 -22.16
N ASN A 217 -15.62 -7.52 -21.33
CA ASN A 217 -14.97 -7.90 -20.08
C ASN A 217 -15.93 -8.76 -19.24
N PRO A 218 -15.54 -9.97 -18.81
CA PRO A 218 -16.48 -10.91 -18.21
C PRO A 218 -16.90 -10.53 -16.77
N PHE A 219 -16.28 -9.50 -16.18
CA PHE A 219 -16.55 -9.04 -14.82
C PHE A 219 -17.45 -7.80 -14.79
N TRP A 220 -17.19 -6.84 -15.68
CA TRP A 220 -17.86 -5.53 -15.66
C TRP A 220 -18.54 -5.15 -16.98
N GLY A 221 -18.50 -6.01 -17.99
CA GLY A 221 -19.05 -5.73 -19.32
C GLY A 221 -18.27 -4.63 -20.03
N ASP A 222 -18.98 -3.62 -20.52
CA ASP A 222 -18.39 -2.52 -21.27
C ASP A 222 -17.56 -1.56 -20.37
N ILE A 223 -16.23 -1.67 -20.45
CA ILE A 223 -15.28 -0.83 -19.71
C ILE A 223 -14.17 -0.27 -20.60
N TYR A 224 -13.46 0.73 -20.09
CA TYR A 224 -12.20 1.17 -20.67
C TYR A 224 -11.06 0.81 -19.70
N ALA A 225 -9.89 0.52 -20.24
CA ALA A 225 -8.69 0.25 -19.46
C ALA A 225 -7.52 1.10 -19.95
N LYS A 226 -6.76 1.68 -19.03
CA LYS A 226 -5.45 2.28 -19.35
C LYS A 226 -4.42 1.15 -19.34
N ASN A 227 -3.82 0.82 -20.48
CA ASN A 227 -2.87 -0.28 -20.59
C ASN A 227 -1.42 0.17 -20.28
N MET A 228 -0.42 -0.68 -20.55
CA MET A 228 1.02 -0.42 -20.38
C MET A 228 1.39 0.02 -18.95
N ARG A 229 1.17 -0.84 -17.94
CA ARG A 229 1.51 -0.57 -16.53
C ARG A 229 2.92 0.03 -16.38
N SER A 230 3.01 1.22 -15.78
CA SER A 230 4.29 1.86 -15.43
C SER A 230 5.03 1.04 -14.37
N LYS A 231 6.33 0.86 -14.57
CA LYS A 231 7.23 0.40 -13.52
C LYS A 231 7.26 1.32 -12.30
N ASP A 232 6.91 2.60 -12.46
CA ASP A 232 6.88 3.58 -11.36
C ASP A 232 5.86 3.24 -10.25
N ASP A 233 4.77 2.54 -10.59
CA ASP A 233 3.80 2.05 -9.60
C ASP A 233 4.28 0.80 -8.87
N VAL A 234 5.04 -0.04 -9.58
CA VAL A 234 5.44 -1.38 -9.14
C VAL A 234 6.18 -1.40 -7.80
N PRO A 235 7.08 -0.47 -7.43
CA PRO A 235 7.70 -0.52 -6.10
C PRO A 235 6.65 -0.38 -4.98
N HIS A 236 5.62 0.43 -5.18
CA HIS A 236 4.55 0.60 -4.21
C HIS A 236 3.63 -0.62 -4.16
N ILE A 237 3.31 -1.20 -5.33
CA ILE A 237 2.53 -2.44 -5.46
C ILE A 237 3.24 -3.59 -4.75
N TYR A 238 4.52 -3.82 -5.02
CA TYR A 238 5.28 -4.93 -4.44
C TYR A 238 5.53 -4.76 -2.94
N ARG A 239 5.67 -3.52 -2.46
CA ARG A 239 5.71 -3.23 -1.02
C ARG A 239 4.39 -3.59 -0.35
N ALA A 240 3.26 -3.22 -0.94
CA ALA A 240 1.93 -3.59 -0.44
C ALA A 240 1.70 -5.11 -0.51
N ALA A 241 2.19 -5.78 -1.56
CA ALA A 241 2.09 -7.22 -1.72
C ALA A 241 2.70 -7.99 -0.54
N ALA A 242 3.81 -7.50 0.04
CA ALA A 242 4.45 -8.12 1.18
C ALA A 242 3.60 -8.09 2.46
N TRP A 243 2.61 -7.20 2.54
CA TRP A 243 1.67 -7.10 3.65
C TRP A 243 0.44 -7.99 3.49
N LEU A 244 0.00 -8.29 2.27
CA LEU A 244 -1.23 -9.04 2.04
C LEU A 244 -1.28 -10.42 2.73
N PRO A 245 -0.18 -11.20 2.86
CA PRO A 245 -0.21 -12.44 3.63
C PRO A 245 -0.59 -12.25 5.11
N TRP A 246 -0.27 -11.10 5.71
CA TRP A 246 -0.60 -10.78 7.10
C TRP A 246 -2.10 -10.51 7.30
N ALA A 247 -2.82 -10.12 6.23
CA ALA A 247 -4.25 -9.90 6.29
C ALA A 247 -5.03 -11.13 6.76
N ARG A 248 -4.49 -12.35 6.59
CA ARG A 248 -5.11 -13.61 7.08
C ARG A 248 -5.40 -13.61 8.59
N CYS A 249 -4.76 -12.71 9.32
CA CYS A 249 -4.88 -12.53 10.77
C CYS A 249 -5.92 -11.47 11.16
N ALA A 250 -6.51 -10.77 10.19
CA ALA A 250 -7.66 -9.92 10.43
C ALA A 250 -8.90 -10.75 10.81
N SER A 251 -9.79 -10.16 11.60
CA SER A 251 -11.05 -10.80 12.02
C SER A 251 -12.08 -10.88 10.89
N ASP A 252 -12.08 -9.91 9.96
CA ASP A 252 -13.06 -9.82 8.88
C ASP A 252 -12.80 -10.84 7.74
N PRO A 253 -13.73 -11.77 7.46
CA PRO A 253 -13.54 -12.78 6.40
C PRO A 253 -13.47 -12.20 4.99
N ALA A 254 -14.24 -11.16 4.67
CA ALA A 254 -14.29 -10.61 3.32
C ALA A 254 -12.98 -9.88 2.98
N ALA A 255 -12.42 -9.14 3.96
CA ALA A 255 -11.12 -8.51 3.84
C ALA A 255 -10.00 -9.56 3.66
N ARG A 256 -10.05 -10.68 4.40
CA ARG A 256 -9.10 -11.79 4.26
C ARG A 256 -9.13 -12.41 2.87
N GLU A 257 -10.32 -12.74 2.38
CA GLU A 257 -10.51 -13.36 1.07
C GLU A 257 -10.03 -12.43 -0.06
N ALA A 258 -10.39 -11.15 0.00
CA ALA A 258 -9.96 -10.17 -0.99
C ALA A 258 -8.43 -9.98 -0.98
N ALA A 259 -7.80 -9.91 0.21
CA ALA A 259 -6.35 -9.77 0.32
C ALA A 259 -5.61 -11.02 -0.20
N ALA A 260 -6.14 -12.22 0.09
CA ALA A 260 -5.57 -13.47 -0.41
C ALA A 260 -5.65 -13.57 -1.94
N GLU A 261 -6.79 -13.19 -2.53
CA GLU A 261 -6.95 -13.12 -3.99
C GLU A 261 -5.98 -12.11 -4.59
N ALA A 262 -5.93 -10.88 -4.07
CA ALA A 262 -5.01 -9.86 -4.56
C ALA A 262 -3.55 -10.31 -4.51
N PHE A 263 -3.14 -11.01 -3.44
CA PHE A 263 -1.80 -11.59 -3.35
C PHE A 263 -1.55 -12.61 -4.45
N GLN A 264 -2.47 -13.56 -4.70
CA GLN A 264 -2.33 -14.56 -5.76
C GLN A 264 -2.22 -13.93 -7.16
N PHE A 265 -3.02 -12.90 -7.44
CA PHE A 265 -2.94 -12.17 -8.70
C PHE A 265 -1.60 -11.44 -8.85
N LEU A 266 -1.09 -10.83 -7.78
CA LEU A 266 0.22 -10.18 -7.77
C LEU A 266 1.38 -11.17 -7.94
N GLN A 267 1.28 -12.38 -7.38
CA GLN A 267 2.25 -13.45 -7.67
C GLN A 267 2.22 -13.81 -9.16
N GLY A 268 1.03 -13.91 -9.75
CA GLY A 268 0.86 -14.17 -11.18
C GLY A 268 1.43 -13.05 -12.06
N PHE A 269 1.20 -11.79 -11.70
CA PHE A 269 1.80 -10.64 -12.39
C PHE A 269 3.33 -10.64 -12.28
N ALA A 270 3.88 -10.88 -11.10
CA ALA A 270 5.33 -10.93 -10.90
C ALA A 270 5.99 -12.10 -11.66
N ARG A 271 5.34 -13.28 -11.71
CA ARG A 271 5.79 -14.40 -12.56
C ARG A 271 5.79 -14.01 -14.04
N ASP A 272 4.73 -13.35 -14.51
CA ASP A 272 4.65 -12.87 -15.89
C ASP A 272 5.84 -11.99 -16.27
N VAL A 273 6.19 -11.04 -15.40
CA VAL A 273 7.34 -10.15 -15.58
C VAL A 273 8.64 -10.96 -15.65
N VAL A 274 8.88 -11.87 -14.71
CA VAL A 274 10.09 -12.70 -14.70
C VAL A 274 10.18 -13.57 -15.94
N ASP A 275 9.10 -14.22 -16.33
CA ASP A 275 9.05 -15.15 -17.48
C ASP A 275 9.15 -14.43 -18.82
N ALA A 276 8.74 -13.16 -18.87
CA ALA A 276 8.91 -12.26 -20.01
C ALA A 276 10.30 -11.60 -20.05
N GLY A 277 11.29 -12.09 -19.28
CA GLY A 277 12.64 -11.54 -19.26
C GLY A 277 12.74 -10.19 -18.52
N TYR A 278 11.91 -10.01 -17.48
CA TYR A 278 11.78 -8.78 -16.70
C TYR A 278 11.18 -7.59 -17.47
N HIS A 279 10.38 -7.88 -18.49
CA HIS A 279 9.53 -6.91 -19.17
C HIS A 279 8.09 -6.98 -18.66
N ILE A 280 7.44 -5.83 -18.50
CA ILE A 280 6.04 -5.71 -18.12
C ILE A 280 5.19 -5.76 -19.39
N ARG A 281 4.56 -6.91 -19.65
CA ARG A 281 3.69 -7.09 -20.82
C ARG A 281 2.35 -6.40 -20.66
N THR A 282 1.69 -6.13 -21.78
CA THR A 282 0.34 -5.56 -21.80
C THR A 282 -0.50 -6.15 -22.93
N LYS A 283 -1.75 -5.68 -23.09
CA LYS A 283 -2.61 -6.04 -24.23
C LYS A 283 -2.99 -4.80 -25.03
N ASP A 284 -3.16 -4.98 -26.33
CA ASP A 284 -3.64 -3.96 -27.25
C ASP A 284 -5.18 -3.93 -27.34
N GLU A 285 -5.69 -3.12 -28.28
CA GLU A 285 -7.12 -2.94 -28.56
C GLU A 285 -7.81 -4.20 -29.13
N GLN A 286 -7.06 -5.28 -29.38
CA GLN A 286 -7.59 -6.57 -29.82
C GLN A 286 -7.39 -7.67 -28.76
N GLY A 287 -6.94 -7.30 -27.55
CA GLY A 287 -6.61 -8.26 -26.50
C GLY A 287 -5.30 -9.03 -26.76
N THR A 288 -4.52 -8.67 -27.78
CA THR A 288 -3.26 -9.36 -28.10
C THR A 288 -2.16 -8.91 -27.14
N ILE A 289 -1.48 -9.89 -26.55
CA ILE A 289 -0.37 -9.63 -25.62
C ILE A 289 0.86 -9.17 -26.38
N TYR A 290 1.46 -8.06 -25.95
CA TYR A 290 2.73 -7.57 -26.46
C TYR A 290 3.60 -7.00 -25.33
N THR A 291 4.90 -6.84 -25.63
CA THR A 291 5.84 -6.14 -24.75
C THR A 291 5.99 -4.70 -25.26
N PRO A 292 5.63 -3.68 -24.47
CA PRO A 292 5.88 -2.28 -24.81
C PRO A 292 7.37 -2.01 -25.04
N THR A 293 7.68 -1.02 -25.88
CA THR A 293 9.07 -0.63 -26.21
C THR A 293 9.62 0.48 -25.31
N GLU A 294 8.75 1.05 -24.49
CA GLU A 294 9.04 2.13 -23.56
C GLU A 294 9.80 1.62 -22.33
N ASP A 295 10.73 2.43 -21.82
CA ASP A 295 11.54 2.11 -20.64
C ASP A 295 10.69 1.85 -19.39
N LEU A 296 9.49 2.44 -19.34
CA LEU A 296 8.52 2.25 -18.27
C LEU A 296 8.01 0.80 -18.15
N ALA A 297 8.27 -0.06 -19.13
CA ALA A 297 7.85 -1.45 -19.16
C ALA A 297 9.04 -2.43 -19.05
N SER A 298 10.21 -1.99 -18.59
CA SER A 298 11.42 -2.82 -18.53
C SER A 298 12.22 -2.60 -17.24
N PHE A 299 12.81 -3.70 -16.74
CA PHE A 299 13.83 -3.68 -15.68
C PHE A 299 15.24 -4.05 -16.17
N VAL A 300 15.44 -4.13 -17.49
CA VAL A 300 16.69 -4.61 -18.10
C VAL A 300 17.30 -3.61 -19.08
N ASP A 301 16.56 -2.57 -19.48
CA ASP A 301 17.00 -1.62 -20.52
C ASP A 301 18.29 -0.86 -20.15
N TYR A 302 18.59 -0.76 -18.86
CA TYR A 302 19.75 -0.03 -18.34
C TYR A 302 20.94 -0.94 -17.98
N GLU A 303 20.86 -2.25 -18.21
CA GLU A 303 21.95 -3.19 -17.85
C GLU A 303 23.25 -2.95 -18.62
N ALA A 304 23.16 -2.39 -19.82
CA ALA A 304 24.33 -1.99 -20.60
C ALA A 304 25.09 -0.80 -19.97
N LEU A 305 24.40 0.05 -19.21
CA LEU A 305 24.98 1.18 -18.48
C LEU A 305 25.54 0.72 -17.13
N ASP A 306 24.75 -0.08 -16.41
CA ASP A 306 25.08 -0.62 -15.10
C ASP A 306 24.51 -2.04 -15.01
N PRO A 307 25.33 -3.10 -14.92
CA PRO A 307 24.84 -4.48 -14.84
C PRO A 307 23.89 -4.76 -13.66
N ARG A 308 23.88 -3.88 -12.65
CA ARG A 308 22.97 -3.95 -11.49
C ARG A 308 21.81 -2.95 -11.57
N ALA A 309 21.65 -2.25 -12.69
CA ALA A 309 20.50 -1.38 -12.91
C ALA A 309 19.20 -2.14 -12.60
N GLU A 310 18.33 -1.49 -11.83
CA GLU A 310 17.00 -2.02 -11.45
C GLU A 310 17.03 -3.43 -10.83
N CYS A 311 18.17 -3.87 -10.28
CA CYS A 311 18.29 -5.20 -9.69
C CYS A 311 17.26 -5.44 -8.57
N ASN A 312 17.00 -4.43 -7.73
CA ASN A 312 15.99 -4.53 -6.67
C ASN A 312 14.59 -4.83 -7.23
N ALA A 313 14.24 -4.27 -8.40
CA ALA A 313 12.96 -4.54 -9.06
C ALA A 313 12.87 -5.99 -9.55
N LYS A 314 13.94 -6.47 -10.20
CA LYS A 314 14.05 -7.87 -10.65
C LYS A 314 13.98 -8.85 -9.47
N LEU A 315 14.70 -8.55 -8.37
CA LEU A 315 14.73 -9.38 -7.17
C LEU A 315 13.38 -9.43 -6.48
N ALA A 316 12.71 -8.28 -6.32
CA ALA A 316 11.35 -8.23 -5.77
C ALA A 316 10.34 -9.01 -6.65
N SER A 317 10.46 -8.92 -7.98
CA SER A 317 9.64 -9.70 -8.92
C SER A 317 9.86 -11.21 -8.76
N ALA A 318 11.12 -11.64 -8.69
CA ALA A 318 11.52 -13.04 -8.52
C ALA A 318 10.99 -13.61 -7.19
N LEU A 319 11.20 -12.89 -6.09
CA LEU A 319 10.75 -13.33 -4.77
C LEU A 319 9.22 -13.38 -4.69
N LEU A 320 8.50 -12.35 -5.16
CA LEU A 320 7.04 -12.35 -5.14
C LEU A 320 6.46 -13.45 -6.04
N GLY A 321 7.00 -13.62 -7.24
CA GLY A 321 6.49 -14.60 -8.21
C GLY A 321 6.83 -16.04 -7.82
N TYR A 322 8.08 -16.31 -7.48
CA TYR A 322 8.61 -17.67 -7.33
C TYR A 322 8.96 -18.07 -5.90
N GLY A 323 9.06 -17.10 -4.98
CA GLY A 323 9.50 -17.34 -3.61
C GLY A 323 11.01 -17.55 -3.45
N ASP A 324 11.79 -17.33 -4.50
CA ASP A 324 13.25 -17.43 -4.50
C ASP A 324 13.90 -16.30 -5.32
N THR A 325 15.22 -16.15 -5.20
CA THR A 325 15.94 -15.02 -5.82
C THR A 325 16.18 -15.19 -7.33
N ARG A 326 15.93 -16.38 -7.89
CA ARG A 326 16.29 -16.77 -9.27
C ARG A 326 17.76 -16.50 -9.61
N GLY A 327 18.64 -16.56 -8.61
CA GLY A 327 20.07 -16.31 -8.75
C GLY A 327 20.47 -14.83 -8.82
N LEU A 328 19.54 -13.90 -8.60
CA LEU A 328 19.84 -12.48 -8.53
C LEU A 328 20.59 -12.14 -7.23
N ASP A 329 21.72 -11.46 -7.37
CA ASP A 329 22.49 -10.86 -6.28
C ASP A 329 22.60 -9.34 -6.52
N CYS A 330 21.80 -8.58 -5.76
CA CYS A 330 21.78 -7.12 -5.83
C CYS A 330 22.78 -6.45 -4.89
N ALA A 331 23.67 -7.21 -4.24
CA ALA A 331 24.57 -6.75 -3.21
C ALA A 331 23.81 -5.96 -2.11
N ASP A 332 24.17 -4.70 -1.88
CA ASP A 332 23.51 -3.82 -0.91
C ASP A 332 22.29 -3.07 -1.49
N GLY A 333 22.00 -3.25 -2.79
CA GLY A 333 20.85 -2.65 -3.46
C GLY A 333 20.95 -1.13 -3.62
N SER A 334 22.16 -0.55 -3.54
CA SER A 334 22.31 0.91 -3.51
C SER A 334 23.45 1.46 -4.37
N GLY A 335 23.21 2.63 -4.98
CA GLY A 335 24.21 3.37 -5.75
C GLY A 335 24.33 2.88 -7.20
N GLY A 336 25.50 3.09 -7.78
CA GLY A 336 25.77 2.75 -9.18
C GLY A 336 25.52 3.91 -10.16
N ALA A 337 25.90 3.69 -11.42
CA ALA A 337 25.81 4.70 -12.47
C ALA A 337 24.36 4.94 -12.90
N TYR A 338 23.53 3.88 -12.85
CA TYR A 338 22.10 3.98 -13.13
C TYR A 338 21.39 4.93 -12.17
N GLU A 339 21.53 4.72 -10.86
CA GLU A 339 20.86 5.54 -9.85
C GLU A 339 21.29 7.01 -9.95
N ALA A 340 22.59 7.27 -10.08
CA ALA A 340 23.10 8.63 -10.24
C ALA A 340 22.53 9.32 -11.48
N GLY A 341 22.47 8.62 -12.62
CA GLY A 341 21.91 9.14 -13.87
C GLY A 341 20.40 9.37 -13.78
N ALA A 342 19.64 8.41 -13.24
CA ALA A 342 18.19 8.49 -13.09
C ALA A 342 17.78 9.67 -12.21
N VAL A 343 18.44 9.86 -11.07
CA VAL A 343 18.14 10.95 -10.13
C VAL A 343 18.56 12.31 -10.70
N ALA A 344 19.69 12.38 -11.40
CA ALA A 344 20.13 13.62 -12.06
C ALA A 344 19.19 14.04 -13.20
N GLY A 345 18.61 13.08 -13.92
CA GLY A 345 17.61 13.35 -14.95
C GLY A 345 16.28 13.82 -14.35
N HIS A 346 15.76 13.09 -13.37
CA HIS A 346 14.48 13.38 -12.72
C HIS A 346 14.47 13.07 -11.23
N TYR A 347 14.26 14.09 -10.39
CA TYR A 347 14.25 13.98 -8.93
C TYR A 347 13.30 12.90 -8.40
N TYR A 348 12.11 12.77 -8.98
CA TYR A 348 11.10 11.81 -8.51
C TYR A 348 11.55 10.35 -8.59
N ASN A 349 12.59 10.03 -9.39
CA ASN A 349 13.16 8.68 -9.47
C ASN A 349 13.71 8.19 -8.12
N LEU A 350 14.04 9.09 -7.19
CA LEU A 350 14.41 8.69 -5.83
C LEU A 350 13.31 7.90 -5.13
N ALA A 351 12.04 8.29 -5.29
CA ALA A 351 10.92 7.58 -4.68
C ALA A 351 10.79 6.16 -5.25
N ILE A 352 11.00 6.00 -6.56
CA ILE A 352 10.92 4.71 -7.27
C ILE A 352 12.07 3.80 -6.81
N ILE A 353 13.31 4.30 -6.84
CA ILE A 353 14.51 3.53 -6.47
C ILE A 353 14.48 3.10 -5.00
N ARG A 354 14.17 4.04 -4.09
CA ARG A 354 13.99 3.75 -2.65
C ARG A 354 12.85 2.77 -2.44
N GLY A 355 11.74 2.94 -3.17
CA GLY A 355 10.59 2.05 -3.13
C GLY A 355 10.94 0.62 -3.51
N PHE A 356 11.67 0.40 -4.61
CA PHE A 356 12.11 -0.93 -5.01
C PHE A 356 13.10 -1.55 -4.02
N HIS A 357 13.98 -0.74 -3.43
CA HIS A 357 14.88 -1.19 -2.38
C HIS A 357 14.09 -1.75 -1.18
N MET A 358 13.08 -1.02 -0.70
CA MET A 358 12.21 -1.46 0.39
C MET A 358 11.33 -2.65 0.01
N ALA A 359 10.78 -2.67 -1.21
CA ALA A 359 10.02 -3.81 -1.71
C ALA A 359 10.87 -5.08 -1.75
N ALA A 360 12.11 -5.02 -2.24
CA ALA A 360 13.02 -6.15 -2.26
C ALA A 360 13.37 -6.65 -0.85
N ILE A 361 13.57 -5.74 0.13
CA ILE A 361 13.80 -6.11 1.53
C ILE A 361 12.59 -6.87 2.09
N LEU A 362 11.38 -6.32 1.95
CA LEU A 362 10.17 -6.92 2.51
C LEU A 362 9.85 -8.27 1.87
N GLN A 363 10.02 -8.40 0.54
CA GLN A 363 9.85 -9.68 -0.15
C GLN A 363 10.93 -10.68 0.28
N ALA A 364 12.18 -10.26 0.46
CA ALA A 364 13.25 -11.15 0.92
C ALA A 364 13.00 -11.64 2.35
N LEU A 365 12.50 -10.77 3.24
CA LEU A 365 12.09 -11.15 4.60
C LEU A 365 10.93 -12.14 4.58
N LEU A 366 9.86 -11.82 3.82
CA LEU A 366 8.67 -12.68 3.69
C LEU A 366 9.03 -14.09 3.21
N HIS A 367 9.93 -14.19 2.24
CA HIS A 367 10.36 -15.44 1.61
C HIS A 367 11.61 -16.06 2.23
N ARG A 368 12.07 -15.57 3.39
CA ARG A 368 13.23 -16.11 4.14
C ARG A 368 14.52 -16.16 3.32
N ALA A 369 14.69 -15.21 2.40
CA ALA A 369 15.95 -14.95 1.70
C ALA A 369 16.87 -14.09 2.59
N ASP A 370 17.23 -14.63 3.75
CA ASP A 370 17.78 -13.88 4.89
C ASP A 370 19.08 -13.12 4.55
N GLU A 371 19.94 -13.70 3.71
CA GLU A 371 21.19 -13.04 3.26
C GLU A 371 20.89 -11.80 2.40
N ALA A 372 19.98 -11.94 1.42
CA ALA A 372 19.56 -10.83 0.58
C ALA A 372 18.88 -9.74 1.43
N ALA A 373 17.96 -10.13 2.32
CA ALA A 373 17.31 -9.21 3.25
C ALA A 373 18.32 -8.43 4.10
N ARG A 374 19.33 -9.11 4.66
CA ARG A 374 20.37 -8.50 5.47
C ARG A 374 21.21 -7.50 4.69
N ASN A 375 21.69 -7.89 3.51
CA ASN A 375 22.56 -7.05 2.69
C ASN A 375 21.82 -5.80 2.18
N LEU A 376 20.58 -5.97 1.72
CA LEU A 376 19.75 -4.87 1.27
C LEU A 376 19.41 -3.91 2.42
N LEU A 377 19.11 -4.42 3.63
CA LEU A 377 18.80 -3.58 4.77
C LEU A 377 20.01 -2.75 5.24
N LEU A 378 21.22 -3.33 5.21
CA LEU A 378 22.47 -2.60 5.43
C LEU A 378 22.69 -1.52 4.37
N GLY A 379 22.42 -1.81 3.10
CA GLY A 379 22.50 -0.82 2.04
C GLY A 379 21.45 0.29 2.15
N LEU A 380 20.26 -0.01 2.66
CA LEU A 380 19.24 1.00 2.93
C LEU A 380 19.67 1.96 4.05
N ILE A 381 20.33 1.45 5.09
CA ILE A 381 20.96 2.29 6.13
C ILE A 381 22.02 3.19 5.50
N ALA A 382 22.95 2.62 4.72
CA ALA A 382 23.99 3.40 4.07
C ALA A 382 23.42 4.47 3.11
N ARG A 383 22.32 4.15 2.41
CA ARG A 383 21.58 5.10 1.57
C ARG A 383 21.03 6.26 2.40
N ILE A 384 20.33 5.97 3.49
CA ILE A 384 19.79 6.99 4.41
C ILE A 384 20.90 7.91 4.92
N ASP A 385 22.04 7.34 5.33
CA ASP A 385 23.16 8.13 5.83
C ASP A 385 23.75 9.05 4.74
N ARG A 386 23.88 8.58 3.50
CA ARG A 386 24.30 9.42 2.36
C ARG A 386 23.30 10.53 2.05
N ASP A 387 22.01 10.20 2.02
CA ASP A 387 20.95 11.14 1.68
C ASP A 387 20.84 12.26 2.74
N LYS A 388 21.00 11.93 4.02
CA LYS A 388 21.07 12.91 5.12
C LYS A 388 22.31 13.79 5.04
N ALA A 389 23.43 13.24 4.58
CA ALA A 389 24.70 13.95 4.49
C ALA A 389 24.81 14.87 3.26
N LEU A 390 23.80 14.90 2.36
CA LEU A 390 23.85 15.77 1.20
C LEU A 390 23.88 17.25 1.60
N PRO A 391 24.89 18.02 1.14
CA PRO A 391 24.93 19.45 1.37
C PRO A 391 23.84 20.15 0.57
N ASP A 392 23.36 21.31 1.04
CA ASP A 392 22.26 22.05 0.40
C ASP A 392 22.47 22.28 -1.11
N GLY A 393 23.71 22.56 -1.54
CA GLY A 393 24.04 22.78 -2.95
C GLY A 393 24.00 21.53 -3.84
N GLN A 394 23.79 20.34 -3.26
CA GLN A 394 23.65 19.07 -3.98
C GLN A 394 22.24 18.48 -3.87
N ILE A 395 21.33 19.16 -3.14
CA ILE A 395 19.94 18.71 -3.07
C ILE A 395 19.24 19.06 -4.37
N PRO A 396 18.60 18.08 -5.04
CA PRO A 396 17.94 18.28 -6.33
C PRO A 396 16.58 18.99 -6.24
N THR A 397 16.23 19.52 -5.07
CA THR A 397 14.95 20.16 -4.73
C THR A 397 15.17 21.17 -3.59
N THR A 398 14.10 21.74 -3.04
CA THR A 398 14.19 22.59 -1.84
C THR A 398 14.53 21.75 -0.60
N ARG A 399 15.22 22.35 0.37
CA ARG A 399 15.50 21.70 1.66
C ARG A 399 14.22 21.21 2.36
N GLU A 400 13.16 22.01 2.31
CA GLU A 400 11.85 21.66 2.89
C GLU A 400 11.28 20.37 2.28
N ARG A 401 11.22 20.28 0.95
CA ARG A 401 10.72 19.08 0.26
C ARG A 401 11.64 17.87 0.47
N TRP A 402 12.95 18.10 0.48
CA TRP A 402 13.92 17.03 0.76
C TRP A 402 13.75 16.44 2.16
N ASP A 403 13.58 17.29 3.16
CA ASP A 403 13.38 16.88 4.55
C ASP A 403 12.07 16.11 4.72
N ALA A 404 10.99 16.53 4.05
CA ALA A 404 9.73 15.78 4.02
C ALA A 404 9.87 14.42 3.31
N ASP A 405 10.56 14.35 2.17
CA ASP A 405 10.82 13.09 1.47
C ASP A 405 11.70 12.13 2.28
N LEU A 406 12.66 12.66 3.05
CA LEU A 406 13.43 11.89 4.03
C LEU A 406 12.55 11.37 5.17
N ALA A 407 11.67 12.20 5.72
CA ALA A 407 10.73 11.75 6.76
C ALA A 407 9.84 10.59 6.25
N LYS A 408 9.31 10.69 5.02
CA LYS A 408 8.56 9.61 4.37
C LYS A 408 9.39 8.34 4.25
N LEU A 409 10.64 8.47 3.79
CA LEU A 409 11.58 7.36 3.72
C LEU A 409 11.79 6.73 5.09
N PHE A 410 11.97 7.51 6.15
CA PHE A 410 12.22 6.99 7.50
C PHE A 410 11.04 6.18 8.03
N ALA A 411 9.81 6.67 7.85
CA ALA A 411 8.62 5.94 8.25
C ALA A 411 8.51 4.57 7.54
N MET A 412 8.73 4.53 6.22
CA MET A 412 8.71 3.28 5.45
C MET A 412 9.93 2.37 5.71
N ALA A 413 11.11 2.94 5.93
CA ALA A 413 12.33 2.18 6.21
C ALA A 413 12.29 1.52 7.59
N ALA A 414 11.70 2.20 8.58
CA ALA A 414 11.49 1.67 9.92
C ALA A 414 10.55 0.45 9.90
N VAL A 415 9.53 0.45 9.02
CA VAL A 415 8.69 -0.72 8.73
C VAL A 415 9.53 -1.91 8.22
N CYS A 416 10.55 -1.66 7.40
CA CYS A 416 11.45 -2.70 6.87
C CYS A 416 12.48 -3.20 7.89
N GLY A 417 12.51 -2.61 9.10
CA GLY A 417 13.43 -2.97 10.18
C GLY A 417 14.70 -2.13 10.27
N VAL A 418 14.74 -0.95 9.62
CA VAL A 418 15.82 0.00 9.87
C VAL A 418 15.68 0.58 11.29
N PRO A 419 16.70 0.44 12.17
CA PRO A 419 16.73 1.15 13.44
C PRO A 419 16.99 2.63 13.17
N LEU A 420 15.95 3.46 13.29
CA LEU A 420 16.08 4.90 13.12
C LEU A 420 16.99 5.50 14.22
N THR A 421 17.78 6.51 13.86
CA THR A 421 18.50 7.33 14.84
C THR A 421 17.56 8.32 15.53
N HIS A 422 17.98 8.93 16.63
CA HIS A 422 17.19 9.96 17.29
C HIS A 422 17.00 11.22 16.42
N ASP A 423 18.01 11.61 15.63
CA ASP A 423 17.88 12.71 14.66
C ASP A 423 16.83 12.40 13.58
N GLU A 424 16.78 11.15 13.10
CA GLU A 424 15.80 10.69 12.11
C GLU A 424 14.38 10.69 12.69
N ALA A 425 14.22 10.18 13.92
CA ALA A 425 12.97 10.24 14.67
C ALA A 425 12.47 11.68 14.86
N ARG A 426 13.37 12.62 15.21
CA ARG A 426 13.01 14.04 15.37
C ARG A 426 12.62 14.69 14.04
N LEU A 427 13.33 14.40 12.94
CA LEU A 427 12.94 14.86 11.61
C LEU A 427 11.54 14.33 11.24
N LEU A 428 11.31 13.03 11.43
CA LEU A 428 10.04 12.39 11.15
C LEU A 428 8.89 13.07 11.91
N VAL A 429 9.01 13.22 13.23
CA VAL A 429 7.97 13.87 14.05
C VAL A 429 7.70 15.29 13.60
N ARG A 430 8.74 16.07 13.28
CA ARG A 430 8.60 17.45 12.82
C ARG A 430 7.83 17.53 11.51
N GLU A 431 8.20 16.75 10.50
CA GLU A 431 7.53 16.80 9.20
C GLU A 431 6.10 16.22 9.26
N TRP A 432 5.86 15.20 10.09
CA TRP A 432 4.50 14.72 10.36
C TRP A 432 3.65 15.78 11.05
N GLN A 433 4.19 16.54 12.01
CA GLN A 433 3.47 17.64 12.66
C GLN A 433 3.08 18.73 11.66
N LYS A 434 3.95 19.10 10.71
CA LYS A 434 3.61 20.03 9.61
C LYS A 434 2.53 19.46 8.69
N GLY A 435 2.59 18.16 8.41
CA GLY A 435 1.54 17.43 7.69
C GLY A 435 0.19 17.55 8.40
N LEU A 436 0.17 17.28 9.71
CA LEU A 436 -1.03 17.44 10.55
C LEU A 436 -1.53 18.89 10.56
N ASP A 437 -0.65 19.90 10.68
CA ASP A 437 -1.04 21.31 10.60
C ASP A 437 -1.79 21.61 9.28
N THR A 438 -1.25 21.11 8.16
CA THR A 438 -1.83 21.32 6.82
C THR A 438 -3.18 20.61 6.68
N MET A 439 -3.28 19.38 7.16
CA MET A 439 -4.50 18.57 7.10
C MET A 439 -5.59 19.06 8.06
N GLU A 440 -5.24 19.55 9.24
CA GLU A 440 -6.17 20.15 10.19
C GLU A 440 -6.78 21.44 9.63
N ALA A 441 -5.98 22.23 8.90
CA ALA A 441 -6.41 23.46 8.22
C ALA A 441 -7.26 23.20 6.96
N PHE A 442 -7.32 21.96 6.46
CA PHE A 442 -8.18 21.62 5.33
C PHE A 442 -9.65 21.60 5.77
N GLU A 443 -10.49 22.43 5.14
CA GLU A 443 -11.89 22.60 5.56
C GLU A 443 -12.86 21.61 4.88
N ARG A 444 -12.42 20.95 3.80
CA ARG A 444 -13.31 20.16 2.92
C ARG A 444 -13.28 18.65 3.21
N TRP A 445 -13.15 18.28 4.48
CA TRP A 445 -13.23 16.88 4.91
C TRP A 445 -14.60 16.26 4.64
N ASP A 446 -15.68 17.03 4.80
CA ASP A 446 -17.04 16.61 4.47
C ASP A 446 -17.56 17.39 3.26
N VAL A 447 -17.36 16.84 2.06
CA VAL A 447 -17.87 17.45 0.81
C VAL A 447 -19.40 17.45 0.72
N TRP A 448 -20.09 16.75 1.62
CA TRP A 448 -21.55 16.72 1.73
C TRP A 448 -22.09 17.73 2.75
N ASP A 449 -21.25 18.46 3.49
CA ASP A 449 -21.68 19.43 4.50
C ASP A 449 -22.61 20.48 3.87
N PRO A 450 -23.88 20.65 4.27
CA PRO A 450 -24.79 21.64 3.72
C PRO A 450 -24.23 23.08 3.69
N ALA A 451 -23.29 23.41 4.58
CA ALA A 451 -22.65 24.72 4.65
C ALA A 451 -21.58 24.95 3.56
N LEU A 452 -21.03 23.89 2.95
CA LEU A 452 -20.10 24.02 1.84
C LEU A 452 -20.84 24.58 0.60
N PRO A 453 -20.37 25.68 -0.03
CA PRO A 453 -21.04 26.22 -1.21
C PRO A 453 -21.01 25.26 -2.41
N ASP A 454 -21.86 25.53 -3.40
CA ASP A 454 -21.75 24.88 -4.70
C ASP A 454 -20.46 25.31 -5.40
N GLY A 455 -19.81 24.38 -6.12
CA GLY A 455 -18.53 24.61 -6.77
C GLY A 455 -17.77 23.33 -7.10
N THR A 456 -16.56 23.50 -7.63
CA THR A 456 -15.61 22.41 -7.92
C THR A 456 -14.46 22.46 -6.93
N TYR A 457 -14.14 21.33 -6.30
CA TYR A 457 -13.17 21.25 -5.21
C TYR A 457 -12.17 20.11 -5.39
N SER A 458 -10.95 20.32 -4.92
CA SER A 458 -10.13 19.20 -4.47
C SER A 458 -10.71 18.66 -3.16
N TYR A 459 -10.86 17.34 -3.09
CA TYR A 459 -11.29 16.62 -1.89
C TYR A 459 -10.12 16.11 -1.04
N LYS A 460 -8.88 16.30 -1.51
CA LYS A 460 -7.67 15.91 -0.78
C LYS A 460 -6.98 17.14 -0.18
N PRO A 461 -6.51 17.07 1.08
CA PRO A 461 -5.57 18.06 1.57
C PRO A 461 -4.28 18.01 0.74
N GLY A 462 -3.67 19.16 0.51
CA GLY A 462 -2.31 19.21 -0.04
C GLY A 462 -1.27 19.11 1.08
N GLY A 463 -0.02 19.36 0.75
CA GLY A 463 1.09 19.39 1.70
C GLY A 463 2.26 18.54 1.23
N GLU A 464 3.36 18.58 1.98
CA GLU A 464 4.50 17.72 1.69
C GLU A 464 4.30 16.29 2.23
N ILE A 465 3.53 16.09 3.30
CA ILE A 465 3.05 14.75 3.72
C ILE A 465 1.64 14.56 3.18
N ASP A 466 1.44 13.56 2.32
CA ASP A 466 0.17 13.34 1.66
C ASP A 466 -0.81 12.56 2.56
N ALA A 467 -2.13 12.70 2.31
CA ALA A 467 -3.14 11.97 3.08
C ALA A 467 -2.93 10.45 3.03
N GLU A 468 -2.55 9.92 1.87
CA GLU A 468 -2.20 8.50 1.68
C GLU A 468 -0.93 8.02 2.42
N GLU A 469 -0.25 8.88 3.18
CA GLU A 469 0.99 8.55 3.91
C GLU A 469 0.81 8.61 5.43
N ILE A 470 -0.30 9.18 5.90
CA ILE A 470 -0.56 9.39 7.33
C ILE A 470 -0.56 8.08 8.12
N LEU A 471 -1.04 6.99 7.51
CA LEU A 471 -1.17 5.69 8.17
C LEU A 471 0.15 4.90 8.23
N PHE A 472 1.28 5.43 7.74
CA PHE A 472 2.58 4.75 7.87
C PHE A 472 2.98 4.56 9.34
N LEU A 473 2.47 5.39 10.25
CA LEU A 473 2.73 5.22 11.68
C LEU A 473 2.02 3.97 12.25
N PHE A 474 0.83 3.65 11.74
CA PHE A 474 0.16 2.37 12.06
C PHE A 474 0.92 1.20 11.45
N GLU A 475 1.35 1.33 10.18
CA GLU A 475 2.15 0.31 9.49
C GLU A 475 3.45 0.01 10.27
N TYR A 476 4.13 1.05 10.76
CA TYR A 476 5.33 0.91 11.61
C TYR A 476 5.04 0.15 12.91
N CYS A 477 3.97 0.53 13.62
CA CYS A 477 3.63 -0.10 14.89
C CYS A 477 3.16 -1.55 14.75
N ALA A 478 2.59 -1.91 13.60
CA ALA A 478 2.17 -3.28 13.27
C ALA A 478 3.29 -4.13 12.66
N SER A 479 4.42 -3.54 12.26
CA SER A 479 5.47 -4.28 11.56
C SER A 479 6.14 -5.31 12.47
N PRO A 480 6.21 -6.60 12.05
CA PRO A 480 6.98 -7.62 12.75
C PRO A 480 8.49 -7.34 12.69
N TYR A 481 8.93 -6.53 11.72
CA TYR A 481 10.34 -6.24 11.48
C TYR A 481 10.81 -5.00 12.24
N ARG A 482 9.91 -4.29 12.94
CA ARG A 482 10.26 -3.10 13.73
C ARG A 482 11.44 -3.40 14.64
N HIS A 483 12.53 -2.66 14.46
CA HIS A 483 13.76 -2.92 15.18
C HIS A 483 13.68 -2.40 16.63
N PRO A 484 13.87 -3.25 17.66
CA PRO A 484 13.67 -2.84 19.06
C PRO A 484 14.70 -1.81 19.56
N ALA A 485 15.87 -1.74 18.92
CA ALA A 485 16.89 -0.74 19.23
C ALA A 485 16.72 0.60 18.49
N GLY A 486 15.72 0.74 17.60
CA GLY A 486 15.46 2.00 16.91
C GLY A 486 14.93 3.08 17.86
N ALA A 487 15.15 4.35 17.52
CA ALA A 487 14.61 5.47 18.28
C ALA A 487 13.08 5.43 18.33
N THR A 488 12.50 5.58 19.52
CA THR A 488 11.05 5.72 19.69
C THR A 488 10.61 7.14 19.28
N PHE A 489 9.65 7.22 18.36
CA PHE A 489 9.05 8.49 17.92
C PHE A 489 7.52 8.53 18.05
N ILE A 490 6.90 7.38 18.31
CA ILE A 490 5.46 7.23 18.51
C ILE A 490 5.19 6.15 19.57
N ASP A 491 4.15 6.34 20.37
CA ASP A 491 3.69 5.36 21.35
C ASP A 491 2.76 4.34 20.69
N CYS A 492 3.34 3.23 20.23
CA CYS A 492 2.59 2.18 19.54
C CYS A 492 1.57 1.45 20.42
N GLU A 493 1.70 1.49 21.75
CA GLU A 493 0.70 0.89 22.63
C GLU A 493 -0.59 1.70 22.63
N ARG A 494 -0.49 3.04 22.51
CA ARG A 494 -1.67 3.91 22.37
C ARG A 494 -2.38 3.77 21.03
N LEU A 495 -1.68 3.33 19.99
CA LEU A 495 -2.29 3.06 18.69
C LEU A 495 -3.06 1.73 18.67
N ARG A 496 -2.89 0.85 19.68
CA ARG A 496 -3.64 -0.40 19.75
C ARG A 496 -5.09 -0.14 20.12
N GLY A 497 -5.99 -0.76 19.37
CA GLY A 497 -7.41 -0.74 19.67
C GLY A 497 -7.72 -1.59 20.91
N PRO A 498 -8.85 -1.34 21.62
CA PRO A 498 -9.25 -2.14 22.76
C PRO A 498 -9.55 -3.60 22.39
N ASP A 499 -9.93 -3.84 21.13
CA ASP A 499 -10.24 -5.15 20.57
C ASP A 499 -9.05 -5.74 19.77
N ALA A 500 -7.86 -5.15 19.88
CA ALA A 500 -6.63 -5.71 19.35
C ALA A 500 -6.23 -6.91 20.22
N GLY A 501 -6.95 -8.00 19.96
CA GLY A 501 -6.83 -9.29 20.61
C GLY A 501 -5.43 -9.80 20.49
#